data_AF-A0A438CB01-F1
#
_entry.id   AF-A0A438CB01-F1
#
_cell.length_a   1.000
_cell.length_b   1.000
_cell.length_c   1.000
_cell.angle_alpha   90.00
_cell.angle_beta   90.00
_cell.angle_gamma   90.00
#
_symmetry.space_group_name_H-M   'P 1'
#
loop_
_entity.id
_entity.type
_entity.pdbx_description
1 polymer ?
#
loop_
_entity_poly.entity_id
_entity_poly.type
_entity_poly.pdbx_seq_one_letter_code
_entity_poly.pdbx_strand_id
1 'polypeptide(L)'
;MLSSQHCKVGFHLELGVIYFTVAVTSSFQLQIAYRLKHWILDFLRFEMHFLSSNQFQPERFLTKHEGLDVRGKNYELLPFGSGRRVCPGISFALELTHLTLARLLHGFELGAVVDSWVDMIESPGLTALKATSLEVTIVPRLPFELYSYEAA
;
A
#
# COMPACT_ATOMS: atom_id res chain seq x y z
N MET A 1 15.03 54.93 -33.79
CA MET A 1 13.97 54.04 -34.31
C MET A 1 14.65 52.95 -35.12
N LEU A 2 14.39 51.68 -34.78
CA LEU A 2 14.23 50.50 -35.68
C LEU A 2 15.20 50.40 -36.89
N SER A 3 15.90 49.31 -37.17
CA SER A 3 15.65 47.89 -36.92
C SER A 3 16.77 47.07 -37.59
N SER A 4 17.00 45.86 -37.05
CA SER A 4 17.43 44.64 -37.76
C SER A 4 18.74 44.68 -38.56
N GLN A 5 19.86 44.29 -37.95
CA GLN A 5 20.39 42.91 -37.89
C GLN A 5 20.89 42.37 -39.23
N HIS A 6 22.22 42.35 -39.36
CA HIS A 6 22.95 41.54 -40.32
C HIS A 6 23.84 40.52 -39.59
N CYS A 7 23.81 39.31 -40.17
CA CYS A 7 24.90 38.36 -40.35
C CYS A 7 25.36 37.44 -39.20
N LYS A 8 25.13 36.16 -39.52
CA LYS A 8 26.08 35.04 -39.54
C LYS A 8 26.40 34.37 -38.21
N VAL A 9 25.67 33.28 -38.03
CA VAL A 9 26.04 32.08 -37.27
C VAL A 9 27.45 31.63 -37.66
N GLY A 10 28.37 31.70 -36.71
CA GLY A 10 29.67 31.03 -36.74
C GLY A 10 29.77 30.16 -35.48
N PHE A 11 29.63 28.85 -35.65
CA PHE A 11 29.87 27.88 -34.60
C PHE A 11 31.38 27.83 -34.31
N HIS A 12 31.77 28.12 -33.07
CA HIS A 12 33.08 27.79 -32.54
C HIS A 12 32.88 26.90 -31.31
N LEU A 13 33.43 25.68 -31.37
CA LEU A 13 33.35 24.66 -30.34
C LEU A 13 33.99 25.14 -29.04
N GLU A 14 33.27 24.98 -27.93
CA GLU A 14 33.80 24.93 -26.57
C GLU A 14 33.35 23.60 -25.95
N LEU A 15 34.25 22.60 -25.99
CA LEU A 15 34.06 21.24 -25.48
C LEU A 15 33.77 21.18 -23.96
N GLY A 16 33.93 22.28 -23.23
CA GLY A 16 33.71 22.35 -21.78
C GLY A 16 32.23 22.43 -21.37
N VAL A 17 31.36 23.05 -22.18
CA VAL A 17 29.94 23.24 -21.83
C VAL A 17 29.15 21.94 -21.98
N ILE A 18 29.48 21.12 -22.98
CA ILE A 18 28.83 19.83 -23.22
C ILE A 18 29.14 18.87 -22.06
N TYR A 19 30.38 18.84 -21.57
CA TYR A 19 30.75 18.00 -20.42
C TYR A 19 29.99 18.37 -19.15
N PHE A 20 29.76 19.67 -18.91
CA PHE A 20 29.03 20.12 -17.73
C PHE A 20 27.52 19.77 -17.81
N THR A 21 26.89 19.95 -18.98
CA THR A 21 25.48 19.59 -19.18
C THR A 21 25.25 18.07 -19.14
N VAL A 22 26.21 17.27 -19.63
CA VAL A 22 26.17 15.81 -19.53
C VAL A 22 26.44 15.33 -18.09
N ALA A 23 27.32 16.00 -17.34
CA ALA A 23 27.59 15.65 -15.94
C ALA A 23 26.40 15.94 -15.01
N VAL A 24 25.66 17.04 -15.23
CA VAL A 24 24.46 17.39 -14.43
C VAL A 24 23.29 16.44 -14.74
N THR A 25 23.10 16.05 -16.01
CA THR A 25 22.04 15.08 -16.37
C THR A 25 22.37 13.66 -15.89
N SER A 26 23.63 13.21 -16.04
CA SER A 26 24.08 11.90 -15.52
C SER A 26 23.94 11.81 -14.01
N SER A 27 24.41 12.81 -13.26
CA SER A 27 24.39 12.79 -11.79
C SER A 27 22.97 12.86 -11.22
N PHE A 28 22.09 13.65 -11.83
CA PHE A 28 20.70 13.78 -11.40
C PHE A 28 19.87 12.52 -11.72
N GLN A 29 20.10 11.92 -12.90
CA GLN A 29 19.49 10.63 -13.28
C GLN A 29 19.99 9.48 -12.38
N LEU A 30 21.28 9.46 -12.05
CA LEU A 30 21.87 8.49 -11.12
C LEU A 30 21.31 8.64 -9.70
N GLN A 31 21.08 9.87 -9.21
CA GLN A 31 20.48 10.09 -7.89
C GLN A 31 19.03 9.59 -7.80
N ILE A 32 18.22 9.78 -8.85
CA ILE A 32 16.84 9.26 -8.89
C ILE A 32 16.87 7.72 -8.93
N ALA A 33 17.75 7.13 -9.75
CA ALA A 33 17.90 5.68 -9.86
C ALA A 33 18.38 5.04 -8.55
N TYR A 34 19.36 5.64 -7.86
CA TYR A 34 19.83 5.16 -6.55
C TYR A 34 18.77 5.33 -5.46
N ARG A 35 18.02 6.44 -5.46
CA ARG A 35 16.91 6.66 -4.51
C ARG A 35 15.77 5.67 -4.72
N LEU A 36 15.44 5.34 -5.98
CA LEU A 36 14.45 4.32 -6.32
C LEU A 36 14.93 2.91 -5.96
N LYS A 37 16.20 2.58 -6.24
CA LYS A 37 16.79 1.29 -5.89
C LYS A 37 16.87 1.11 -4.37
N HIS A 38 17.19 2.17 -3.64
CA HIS A 38 17.18 2.17 -2.17
C HIS A 38 15.75 2.09 -1.63
N TRP A 39 14.78 2.80 -2.23
CA TRP A 39 13.37 2.70 -1.86
C TRP A 39 12.80 1.29 -2.08
N ILE A 40 13.15 0.64 -3.20
CA ILE A 40 12.78 -0.76 -3.49
C ILE A 40 13.47 -1.71 -2.49
N LEU A 41 14.75 -1.51 -2.18
CA LEU A 41 15.45 -2.33 -1.17
C LEU A 41 14.91 -2.13 0.24
N ASP A 42 14.56 -0.91 0.63
CA ASP A 42 13.98 -0.58 1.94
C ASP A 42 12.54 -1.12 2.05
N PHE A 43 11.77 -1.12 0.96
CA PHE A 43 10.45 -1.75 0.88
C PHE A 43 10.53 -3.28 1.05
N LEU A 44 11.54 -3.92 0.44
CA LEU A 44 11.75 -5.37 0.54
C LEU A 44 12.41 -5.81 1.86
N ARG A 45 12.97 -4.88 2.66
CA ARG A 45 13.68 -5.19 3.92
C ARG A 45 12.82 -4.96 5.17
N PHE A 46 11.57 -4.55 5.02
CA PHE A 46 10.63 -4.33 6.13
C PHE A 46 9.93 -5.61 6.60
N GLU A 47 10.21 -6.75 5.99
CA GLU A 47 9.78 -8.05 6.47
C GLU A 47 10.64 -8.51 7.66
N MET A 48 9.96 -9.02 8.69
CA MET A 48 10.50 -9.80 9.82
C MET A 48 11.05 -9.08 11.06
N HIS A 49 10.15 -8.44 11.84
CA HIS A 49 10.29 -8.45 13.30
C HIS A 49 9.26 -9.34 14.01
N PHE A 50 8.34 -9.96 13.26
CA PHE A 50 7.41 -10.94 13.80
C PHE A 50 7.99 -12.35 13.62
N LEU A 51 8.36 -13.00 14.73
CA LEU A 51 8.93 -14.36 14.83
C LEU A 51 8.03 -15.49 14.27
N SER A 52 6.94 -15.15 13.58
CA SER A 52 5.98 -16.03 12.94
C SER A 52 5.27 -15.30 11.79
N SER A 53 6.02 -14.61 10.91
CA SER A 53 5.43 -13.73 9.86
C SER A 53 4.43 -14.45 8.95
N ASN A 54 4.59 -15.76 8.78
CA ASN A 54 3.78 -16.57 7.86
C ASN A 54 2.59 -17.26 8.55
N GLN A 55 2.33 -16.97 9.83
CA GLN A 55 1.20 -17.53 10.56
C GLN A 55 0.23 -16.43 10.99
N PHE A 56 -1.05 -16.63 10.68
CA PHE A 56 -2.12 -15.75 11.15
C PHE A 56 -2.40 -16.03 12.64
N GLN A 57 -2.02 -15.09 13.52
CA GLN A 57 -2.17 -15.19 14.99
C GLN A 57 -2.69 -13.87 15.57
N PRO A 58 -4.00 -13.59 15.55
CA PRO A 58 -4.54 -12.30 15.99
C PRO A 58 -4.28 -12.00 17.48
N GLU A 59 -4.10 -13.02 18.32
CA GLU A 59 -3.87 -12.92 19.77
C GLU A 59 -2.58 -12.15 20.12
N ARG A 60 -1.66 -12.02 19.16
CA ARG A 60 -0.40 -11.27 19.32
C ARG A 60 -0.62 -9.78 19.59
N PHE A 61 -1.76 -9.24 19.16
CA PHE A 61 -2.13 -7.83 19.39
C PHE A 61 -2.81 -7.61 20.75
N LEU A 62 -3.15 -8.68 21.46
CA LEU A 62 -3.72 -8.63 22.82
C LEU A 62 -2.66 -8.80 23.92
N THR A 63 -1.44 -9.22 23.55
CA THR A 63 -0.36 -9.54 24.50
C THR A 63 0.87 -8.67 24.21
N LYS A 64 1.76 -9.14 23.33
CA LYS A 64 3.06 -8.51 23.07
C LYS A 64 2.97 -7.14 22.39
N HIS A 65 1.88 -6.88 21.66
CA HIS A 65 1.69 -5.65 20.87
C HIS A 65 0.42 -4.90 21.29
N GLU A 66 0.07 -4.96 22.57
CA GLU A 66 -1.05 -4.18 23.11
C GLU A 66 -0.81 -2.68 22.85
N GLY A 67 -1.83 -1.98 22.35
CA GLY A 67 -1.75 -0.55 22.05
C GLY A 67 -0.95 -0.19 20.81
N LEU A 68 -0.60 -1.16 19.95
CA LEU A 68 0.06 -0.89 18.67
C LEU A 68 -0.82 0.01 17.79
N ASP A 69 -0.27 1.16 17.40
CA ASP A 69 -0.89 2.14 16.51
C ASP A 69 -0.29 2.05 15.09
N VAL A 70 -1.14 1.77 14.11
CA VAL A 70 -0.79 1.64 12.68
C VAL A 70 -0.75 2.98 11.94
N ARG A 71 -0.95 4.12 12.63
CA ARG A 71 -0.89 5.48 12.04
C ARG A 71 0.54 5.98 11.76
N GLY A 72 1.51 5.08 11.62
CA GLY A 72 2.88 5.40 11.23
C GLY A 72 3.80 5.89 12.36
N LYS A 73 3.39 5.73 13.63
CA LYS A 73 4.24 6.01 14.81
C LYS A 73 5.05 4.80 15.28
N ASN A 74 4.54 3.59 15.03
CA ASN A 74 5.20 2.34 15.42
C ASN A 74 5.84 1.69 14.20
N TYR A 75 7.16 1.51 14.25
CA TYR A 75 7.94 0.92 13.16
C TYR A 75 7.94 -0.60 13.15
N GLU A 76 7.10 -1.25 13.98
CA GLU A 76 6.91 -2.69 13.94
C GLU A 76 5.86 -3.10 12.90
N LEU A 77 4.94 -2.20 12.53
CA LEU A 77 3.86 -2.46 11.57
C LEU A 77 3.46 -1.17 10.85
N LEU A 78 3.69 -1.09 9.54
CA LEU A 78 3.47 0.10 8.72
C LEU A 78 2.57 -0.15 7.48
N PRO A 79 1.32 -0.64 7.63
CA PRO A 79 0.42 -0.94 6.51
C PRO A 79 0.05 0.31 5.69
N PHE A 80 0.18 1.49 6.28
CA PHE A 80 -0.12 2.77 5.66
C PHE A 80 1.12 3.64 5.42
N GLY A 81 2.32 3.07 5.60
CA GLY A 81 3.58 3.79 5.59
C GLY A 81 3.76 4.72 6.80
N SER A 82 4.73 5.63 6.70
CA SER A 82 5.05 6.63 7.74
C SER A 82 5.64 7.91 7.13
N GLY A 83 5.76 8.96 7.95
CA GLY A 83 6.39 10.23 7.56
C GLY A 83 5.59 11.04 6.53
N ARG A 84 6.28 11.80 5.65
CA ARG A 84 5.66 12.75 4.71
C ARG A 84 4.83 12.10 3.59
N ARG A 85 4.99 10.79 3.38
CA ARG A 85 4.27 10.02 2.35
C ARG A 85 3.33 8.99 2.97
N VAL A 86 3.00 9.15 4.25
CA VAL A 86 2.00 8.34 4.94
C VAL A 86 0.65 8.45 4.21
N CYS A 87 -0.10 7.35 4.14
CA CYS A 87 -1.41 7.33 3.51
C CYS A 87 -2.31 8.42 4.15
N PRO A 88 -2.84 9.39 3.37
CA PRO A 88 -3.73 10.41 3.93
C PRO A 88 -5.10 9.82 4.35
N GLY A 89 -5.43 8.61 3.90
CA GLY A 89 -6.69 7.93 4.17
C GLY A 89 -6.70 7.00 5.39
N ILE A 90 -5.68 7.00 6.25
CA ILE A 90 -5.60 6.04 7.37
C ILE A 90 -6.85 6.03 8.25
N SER A 91 -7.27 7.19 8.73
CA SER A 91 -8.40 7.27 9.67
C SER A 91 -9.69 6.72 9.04
N PHE A 92 -9.91 7.03 7.77
CA PHE A 92 -11.07 6.54 7.03
C PHE A 92 -11.01 5.03 6.81
N ALA A 93 -9.85 4.51 6.38
CA ALA A 93 -9.66 3.08 6.15
C ALA A 93 -9.87 2.27 7.44
N LEU A 94 -9.35 2.75 8.57
CA LEU A 94 -9.54 2.09 9.88
C LEU A 94 -11.02 2.05 10.29
N GLU A 95 -11.70 3.20 10.22
CA GLU A 95 -13.11 3.29 10.62
C GLU A 95 -13.99 2.41 9.73
N LEU A 96 -13.77 2.45 8.41
CA LEU A 96 -14.49 1.62 7.45
C LEU A 96 -14.24 0.14 7.69
N THR A 97 -12.99 -0.25 7.97
CA THR A 97 -12.62 -1.65 8.23
C THR A 97 -13.30 -2.15 9.51
N HIS A 98 -13.23 -1.39 10.61
CA HIS A 98 -13.90 -1.76 11.86
C HIS A 98 -15.42 -1.88 11.69
N LEU A 99 -16.05 -0.88 11.05
CA LEU A 99 -17.50 -0.89 10.84
C LEU A 99 -17.92 -2.06 9.95
N THR A 100 -17.19 -2.31 8.87
CA THR A 100 -17.49 -3.40 7.94
C THR A 100 -17.34 -4.76 8.62
N LEU A 101 -16.24 -4.99 9.32
CA LEU A 101 -16.02 -6.23 10.06
C LEU A 101 -17.06 -6.42 11.16
N ALA A 102 -17.35 -5.37 11.94
CA ALA A 102 -18.36 -5.42 12.99
C ALA A 102 -19.74 -5.79 12.42
N ARG A 103 -20.16 -5.16 11.32
CA ARG A 103 -21.44 -5.47 10.67
C ARG A 103 -21.48 -6.89 10.13
N LEU A 104 -20.42 -7.34 9.46
CA LEU A 104 -20.35 -8.69 8.89
C LEU A 104 -20.41 -9.75 9.99
N LEU A 105 -19.57 -9.63 11.03
CA LEU A 105 -19.51 -10.59 12.14
C LEU A 105 -20.76 -10.56 13.03
N HIS A 106 -21.39 -9.40 13.16
CA HIS A 106 -22.62 -9.26 13.94
C HIS A 106 -23.83 -9.85 13.20
N GLY A 107 -23.95 -9.59 11.89
CA GLY A 107 -25.11 -10.00 11.11
C GLY A 107 -25.05 -11.43 10.58
N PHE A 108 -23.85 -11.97 10.36
CA PHE A 108 -23.67 -13.21 9.61
C PHE A 108 -22.71 -14.19 10.28
N GLU A 109 -22.98 -15.47 10.09
CA GLU A 109 -22.01 -16.54 10.25
C GLU A 109 -21.30 -16.75 8.91
N LEU A 110 -19.97 -16.64 8.94
CA LEU A 110 -19.10 -16.81 7.78
C LEU A 110 -18.43 -18.18 7.89
N GLY A 111 -18.65 -19.03 6.89
CA GLY A 111 -18.04 -20.35 6.78
C GLY A 111 -17.33 -20.54 5.44
N ALA A 112 -16.28 -21.37 5.42
CA ALA A 112 -15.75 -21.88 4.16
C ALA A 112 -16.78 -22.82 3.52
N VAL A 113 -16.79 -22.91 2.19
CA VAL A 113 -17.53 -23.98 1.51
C VAL A 113 -16.93 -25.31 1.96
N VAL A 114 -17.78 -26.17 2.52
CA VAL A 114 -17.40 -27.44 3.17
C VAL A 114 -16.40 -28.22 2.32
N ASP A 115 -15.29 -28.64 2.95
CA ASP A 115 -14.19 -29.45 2.39
C ASP A 115 -13.32 -28.82 1.29
N SER A 116 -13.41 -27.50 1.06
CA SER A 116 -12.49 -26.80 0.14
C SER A 116 -11.25 -26.25 0.86
N TRP A 117 -10.05 -26.57 0.35
CA TRP A 117 -8.81 -25.93 0.79
C TRP A 117 -8.77 -24.50 0.22
N VAL A 118 -8.60 -23.51 1.10
CA VAL A 118 -8.53 -22.11 0.68
C VAL A 118 -7.11 -21.79 0.21
N ASP A 119 -6.96 -21.63 -1.10
CA ASP A 119 -5.74 -21.12 -1.71
C ASP A 119 -5.54 -19.63 -1.38
N MET A 120 -4.43 -19.31 -0.70
CA MET A 120 -4.05 -17.96 -0.26
C MET A 120 -2.92 -17.36 -1.10
N ILE A 121 -2.60 -17.93 -2.27
CA ILE A 121 -1.60 -17.36 -3.19
C ILE A 121 -2.03 -15.94 -3.60
N GLU A 122 -1.08 -15.02 -3.58
CA GLU A 122 -1.30 -13.62 -3.96
C GLU A 122 -1.16 -13.40 -5.47
N SER A 123 -2.00 -12.53 -6.03
CA SER A 123 -1.88 -12.06 -7.41
C SER A 123 -0.75 -11.01 -7.50
N PRO A 124 0.00 -10.95 -8.60
CA PRO A 124 1.00 -9.91 -8.79
C PRO A 124 0.34 -8.52 -8.88
N GLY A 125 0.82 -7.54 -8.12
CA GLY A 125 0.30 -6.18 -8.14
C GLY A 125 0.82 -5.29 -7.01
N LEU A 126 0.35 -4.05 -6.96
CA LEU A 126 0.65 -3.10 -5.87
C LEU A 126 -0.07 -3.46 -4.56
N THR A 127 -1.15 -4.22 -4.67
CA THR A 127 -1.99 -4.71 -3.58
C THR A 127 -1.91 -6.23 -3.50
N ALA A 128 -1.82 -6.78 -2.30
CA ALA A 128 -1.86 -8.22 -2.03
C ALA A 128 -3.30 -8.77 -2.17
N LEU A 129 -3.80 -8.85 -3.41
CA LEU A 129 -5.08 -9.50 -3.71
C LEU A 129 -4.88 -11.01 -3.85
N LYS A 130 -5.92 -11.80 -3.61
CA LYS A 130 -5.88 -13.26 -3.83
C LYS A 130 -5.80 -13.55 -5.33
N ALA A 131 -4.94 -14.50 -5.73
CA ALA A 131 -4.77 -14.93 -7.12
C ALA A 131 -6.02 -15.63 -7.68
N THR A 132 -6.67 -16.39 -6.82
CA THR A 132 -7.92 -17.12 -7.12
C THR A 132 -9.07 -16.46 -6.37
N SER A 133 -10.32 -16.58 -6.86
CA SER A 133 -11.50 -16.05 -6.13
C SER A 133 -11.68 -16.78 -4.80
N LEU A 134 -12.20 -16.10 -3.78
CA LEU A 134 -12.56 -16.71 -2.49
C LEU A 134 -14.06 -17.01 -2.48
N GLU A 135 -14.41 -18.27 -2.27
CA GLU A 135 -15.79 -18.69 -2.07
C GLU A 135 -16.10 -18.82 -0.59
N VAL A 136 -17.16 -18.16 -0.13
CA VAL A 136 -17.60 -18.16 1.27
C VAL A 136 -19.09 -18.42 1.36
N THR A 137 -19.48 -19.17 2.38
CA THR A 137 -20.88 -19.32 2.76
C THR A 137 -21.20 -18.26 3.80
N ILE A 138 -22.29 -17.51 3.56
CA ILE A 138 -22.76 -16.45 4.45
C ILE A 138 -24.17 -16.83 4.90
N VAL A 139 -24.36 -17.02 6.20
CA VAL A 139 -25.66 -17.36 6.79
C VAL A 139 -26.09 -16.22 7.71
N PRO A 140 -27.28 -15.61 7.54
CA PRO A 140 -27.76 -14.60 8.47
C PRO A 140 -27.98 -15.22 9.86
N ARG A 141 -27.55 -14.51 10.91
CA ARG A 141 -27.70 -14.98 12.30
C ARG A 141 -29.13 -14.86 12.82
N LEU A 142 -29.89 -13.89 12.33
CA LEU A 142 -31.26 -13.67 12.74
C LEU A 142 -32.24 -14.28 11.73
N PRO A 143 -33.44 -14.70 12.18
CA PRO A 143 -34.53 -15.09 11.31
C PRO A 143 -34.91 -13.97 10.33
N PHE A 144 -35.39 -14.35 9.15
CA PHE A 144 -35.71 -13.40 8.07
C PHE A 144 -36.81 -12.41 8.47
N GLU A 145 -37.72 -12.81 9.35
CA GLU A 145 -38.84 -12.03 9.86
C GLU A 145 -38.41 -10.79 10.65
N LEU A 146 -37.18 -10.78 11.20
CA LEU A 146 -36.63 -9.62 11.90
C LEU A 146 -35.96 -8.61 10.94
N TYR A 147 -35.73 -9.01 9.68
CA TYR A 147 -35.22 -8.14 8.63
C TYR A 147 -36.32 -7.58 7.73
N SER A 148 -37.53 -8.16 7.76
CA SER A 148 -38.67 -7.56 7.07
C SER A 148 -39.03 -6.24 7.74
N TYR A 149 -38.87 -5.15 7.00
CA TYR A 149 -39.49 -3.89 7.36
C TYR A 149 -40.99 -4.03 7.06
N GLU A 150 -41.82 -4.18 8.08
CA GLU A 150 -43.22 -3.81 7.92
C GLU A 150 -43.24 -2.28 7.83
N ALA A 151 -43.45 -1.76 6.62
CA ALA A 151 -43.69 -0.35 6.41
C ALA A 151 -45.00 0.03 7.12
N ALA A 152 -44.87 0.49 8.37
CA ALA A 152 -45.93 1.16 9.11
C ALA A 152 -46.16 2.58 8.58
#